data_AF-A0AAD7A2L0-F1
#
_entry.id   AF-A0AAD7A2L0-F1
#
_cell.length_a   1.000
_cell.length_b   1.000
_cell.length_c   1.000
_cell.angle_alpha   90.00
_cell.angle_beta   90.00
_cell.angle_gamma   90.00
#
_symmetry.space_group_name_H-M   'P 1'
#
loop_
_entity.id
_entity.type
_entity.pdbx_description
1 polymer ?
#
loop_
_entity_poly.entity_id
_entity_poly.type
_entity_poly.pdbx_seq_one_letter_code
_entity_poly.pdbx_strand_id
1 'polypeptide(L)'
;MFYNLKGLTVAALAFMITPALGQQLTFDCTTGQTAGSCGQTFFTTFCSSIANQVIPPGGSTQRCFTAGSGLKCDFRARNTDPVNSRNVTTQDCETALNVVNLVCAQGGSAQFIGKEFQFFGLPNEGVCRNECGN
;
A
#
# COMPACT_ATOMS: atom_id res chain seq x y z
N MET A 1 -30.11 -23.49 -22.55
CA MET A 1 -30.03 -23.18 -21.11
C MET A 1 -28.72 -22.44 -20.90
N PHE A 2 -28.76 -21.13 -20.66
CA PHE A 2 -27.56 -20.28 -20.57
C PHE A 2 -26.93 -20.45 -19.18
N TYR A 3 -25.69 -20.91 -19.12
CA TYR A 3 -24.94 -21.03 -17.86
C TYR A 3 -24.51 -19.63 -17.41
N ASN A 4 -25.08 -19.19 -16.28
CA ASN A 4 -24.69 -17.96 -15.60
C ASN A 4 -23.30 -18.15 -14.96
N LEU A 5 -22.30 -17.37 -15.39
CA LEU A 5 -21.02 -17.23 -14.69
C LEU A 5 -21.28 -16.51 -13.36
N LYS A 6 -21.37 -17.25 -12.26
CA LYS A 6 -21.36 -16.68 -10.91
C LYS A 6 -19.92 -16.63 -10.39
N GLY A 7 -19.48 -15.41 -10.11
CA GLY A 7 -18.54 -15.07 -9.03
C GLY A 7 -17.16 -15.70 -9.15
N LEU A 8 -16.25 -15.00 -9.84
CA LEU A 8 -14.82 -15.23 -9.67
C LEU A 8 -14.44 -14.72 -8.27
N THR A 9 -14.38 -15.61 -7.28
CA THR A 9 -13.77 -15.32 -5.99
C THR A 9 -12.27 -15.11 -6.25
N VAL A 10 -11.85 -13.85 -6.27
CA VAL A 10 -10.43 -13.46 -6.32
C VAL A 10 -9.80 -13.97 -5.02
N ALA A 11 -9.09 -15.09 -5.10
CA ALA A 11 -8.32 -15.60 -3.98
C ALA A 11 -7.10 -14.69 -3.81
N ALA A 12 -7.18 -13.78 -2.83
CA ALA A 12 -6.02 -13.05 -2.33
C ALA A 12 -5.03 -14.08 -1.75
N LEU A 13 -3.93 -14.35 -2.46
CA LEU A 13 -2.84 -15.16 -1.91
C LEU A 13 -2.02 -14.28 -0.97
N ALA A 14 -2.31 -14.38 0.33
CA ALA A 14 -1.49 -13.77 1.36
C ALA A 14 -0.23 -14.61 1.57
N PHE A 15 0.93 -14.05 1.26
CA PHE A 15 2.23 -14.67 1.52
C PHE A 15 2.88 -14.01 2.74
N MET A 16 3.75 -14.75 3.42
CA MET A 16 4.46 -14.31 4.62
C MET A 16 5.94 -14.15 4.30
N ILE A 17 6.51 -12.97 4.56
CA ILE A 17 7.95 -12.71 4.46
C ILE A 17 8.42 -12.19 5.82
N THR A 18 9.60 -12.62 6.25
CA THR A 18 10.30 -12.09 7.42
C THR A 18 11.38 -11.10 6.95
N PRO A 19 11.14 -9.77 7.00
CA PRO A 19 12.21 -8.80 6.92
C PRO A 19 13.31 -9.08 7.94
N ALA A 20 14.54 -8.61 7.66
CA ALA A 20 15.76 -8.86 8.44
C ALA A 20 15.68 -8.49 9.95
N LEU A 21 14.59 -7.84 10.38
CA LEU A 21 14.28 -7.44 11.74
C LEU A 21 13.47 -8.49 12.53
N GLY A 22 13.22 -9.68 11.97
CA GLY A 22 12.54 -10.79 12.64
C GLY A 22 11.03 -10.59 12.84
N GLN A 23 10.46 -9.49 12.34
CA GLN A 23 9.02 -9.25 12.35
C GLN A 23 8.36 -9.92 11.15
N GLN A 24 7.22 -10.57 11.36
CA GLN A 24 6.47 -11.21 10.28
C GLN A 24 5.56 -10.19 9.59
N LEU A 25 5.65 -10.13 8.27
CA LEU A 25 4.84 -9.25 7.42
C LEU A 25 3.92 -10.09 6.54
N THR A 26 2.65 -9.74 6.48
CA THR A 26 1.71 -10.22 5.48
C THR A 26 1.59 -9.21 4.35
N PHE A 27 1.43 -9.69 3.13
CA PHE A 27 1.17 -8.83 1.97
C PHE A 27 0.18 -9.48 1.01
N ASP A 28 -0.48 -8.64 0.23
CA ASP A 28 -1.47 -9.01 -0.76
C ASP A 28 -1.21 -8.22 -2.05
N CYS A 29 -0.93 -8.94 -3.14
CA CYS A 29 -0.66 -8.33 -4.44
C CYS A 29 -1.96 -8.12 -5.21
N THR A 30 -2.14 -6.91 -5.72
CA THR A 30 -3.29 -6.61 -6.58
C THR A 30 -3.06 -7.21 -7.97
N THR A 31 -4.14 -7.69 -8.59
CA THR A 31 -4.13 -8.24 -9.96
C THR A 31 -5.14 -7.52 -10.84
N GLY A 32 -4.83 -7.34 -12.12
CA GLY A 32 -5.70 -6.66 -13.08
C GLY A 32 -5.56 -5.14 -13.09
N GLN A 33 -4.48 -4.60 -12.51
CA GLN A 33 -4.14 -3.18 -12.51
C GLN A 33 -2.93 -2.91 -13.41
N THR A 34 -2.63 -1.62 -13.61
CA THR A 34 -1.42 -1.20 -14.34
C THR A 34 -0.17 -1.78 -13.69
N ALA A 35 0.62 -2.53 -14.46
CA ALA A 35 1.94 -2.95 -14.00
C ALA A 35 2.90 -1.77 -14.06
N GLY A 36 3.67 -1.57 -12.99
CA GLY A 36 4.62 -0.46 -12.91
C GLY A 36 5.40 -0.48 -11.60
N SER A 37 6.60 0.10 -11.61
CA SER A 37 7.35 0.32 -10.38
C SER A 37 7.19 1.77 -9.95
N CYS A 38 6.72 1.93 -8.71
CA CYS A 38 6.64 3.24 -8.09
C CYS A 38 7.97 3.74 -7.54
N GLY A 39 9.07 3.02 -7.75
CA GLY A 39 10.41 3.45 -7.37
C GLY A 39 10.60 3.63 -5.85
N GLN A 40 11.82 3.41 -5.39
CA GLN A 40 12.14 3.56 -3.97
C GLN A 40 11.94 5.00 -3.46
N THR A 41 12.30 5.98 -4.27
CA THR A 41 12.24 7.39 -3.90
C THR A 41 10.83 7.86 -3.54
N PHE A 42 9.78 7.38 -4.23
CA PHE A 42 8.42 7.85 -3.95
C PHE A 42 7.87 7.29 -2.64
N PHE A 43 8.08 6.01 -2.33
CA PHE A 43 7.61 5.48 -1.05
C PHE A 43 8.44 6.02 0.14
N THR A 44 9.75 6.24 0.00
CA THR A 44 10.55 6.90 1.05
C THR A 44 10.05 8.33 1.31
N THR A 45 9.72 9.07 0.24
CA THR A 45 9.14 10.42 0.37
C THR A 45 7.78 10.37 1.05
N PHE A 46 6.91 9.43 0.65
CA PHE A 46 5.63 9.20 1.30
C PHE A 46 5.77 8.90 2.79
N CYS A 47 6.57 7.90 3.15
CA CYS A 47 6.76 7.47 4.53
C CYS A 47 7.37 8.57 5.42
N SER A 48 8.25 9.39 4.86
CA SER A 48 8.79 10.57 5.55
C SER A 48 7.72 11.65 5.75
N SER A 49 6.84 11.87 4.77
CA SER A 49 5.78 12.89 4.85
C SER A 49 4.68 12.58 5.86
N ILE A 50 4.47 11.31 6.16
CA ILE A 50 3.46 10.83 7.12
C ILE A 50 4.08 10.41 8.46
N ALA A 51 5.41 10.53 8.60
CA ALA A 51 6.12 10.22 9.82
C ALA A 51 5.52 11.02 10.98
N ASN A 52 5.18 10.33 12.07
CA ASN A 52 4.56 10.93 13.26
C ASN A 52 3.16 11.54 13.03
N GLN A 53 2.52 11.34 11.87
CA GLN A 53 1.11 11.68 11.73
C GLN A 53 0.27 10.75 12.61
N VAL A 54 -0.60 11.36 13.41
CA VAL A 54 -1.62 10.66 14.21
C VAL A 54 -2.80 10.38 13.31
N ILE A 55 -3.03 9.12 12.96
CA ILE A 55 -4.15 8.71 12.11
C ILE A 55 -5.26 8.17 13.02
N PRO A 56 -6.50 8.69 12.93
CA PRO A 56 -7.60 8.25 13.78
C PRO A 56 -7.99 6.78 13.50
N PRO A 57 -8.76 6.14 14.39
CA PRO A 57 -9.23 4.77 14.21
C PRO A 57 -9.95 4.59 12.87
N GLY A 58 -9.58 3.57 12.10
CA GLY A 58 -10.12 3.33 10.75
C GLY A 58 -9.75 4.37 9.68
N GLY A 59 -9.06 5.45 10.05
CA GLY A 59 -8.66 6.53 9.16
C GLY A 59 -7.52 6.15 8.23
N SER A 60 -7.25 7.01 7.24
CA SER A 60 -6.13 6.83 6.34
C SER A 60 -5.55 8.16 5.86
N THR A 61 -4.27 8.15 5.51
CA THR A 61 -3.59 9.22 4.80
C THR A 61 -3.10 8.68 3.46
N GLN A 62 -3.13 9.51 2.41
CA GLN A 62 -2.71 9.10 1.08
C GLN A 62 -1.98 10.22 0.35
N ARG A 63 -1.07 9.83 -0.54
CA ARG A 63 -0.34 10.74 -1.42
C ARG A 63 -0.19 10.10 -2.80
N CYS A 64 -0.25 10.94 -3.82
CA CYS A 64 -0.03 10.55 -5.21
C CYS A 64 1.29 11.15 -5.70
N PHE A 65 2.11 10.34 -6.37
CA PHE A 65 3.33 10.79 -7.05
C PHE A 65 3.27 10.45 -8.53
N THR A 66 3.53 11.44 -9.40
CA THR A 66 3.63 11.20 -10.83
C THR A 66 5.01 10.62 -11.14
N ALA A 67 5.05 9.34 -11.49
CA ALA A 67 6.18 8.75 -12.16
C ALA A 67 6.15 9.20 -13.64
N GLY A 68 7.27 9.37 -14.33
CA GLY A 68 7.24 9.78 -15.74
C GLY A 68 6.38 8.88 -16.63
N SER A 69 6.16 9.28 -17.88
CA SER A 69 5.52 8.42 -18.91
C SER A 69 4.03 8.10 -18.67
N GLY A 70 3.31 8.96 -17.94
CA GLY A 70 1.88 8.77 -17.69
C GLY A 70 1.58 7.65 -16.69
N LEU A 71 2.49 7.40 -15.75
CA LEU A 71 2.29 6.53 -14.60
C LEU A 71 2.16 7.37 -13.33
N LYS A 72 1.24 7.03 -12.44
CA LYS A 72 1.16 7.61 -11.09
C LYS A 72 1.20 6.52 -10.03
N CYS A 73 1.58 6.93 -8.83
CA CYS A 73 1.81 6.07 -7.70
C CYS A 73 0.99 6.56 -6.53
N ASP A 74 -0.07 5.83 -6.22
CA ASP A 74 -0.95 6.12 -5.09
C ASP A 74 -0.48 5.30 -3.89
N PHE A 75 0.03 6.01 -2.88
CA PHE A 75 0.39 5.42 -1.60
C PHE A 75 -0.63 5.76 -0.53
N ARG A 76 -0.93 4.79 0.33
CA ARG A 76 -1.85 4.97 1.45
C ARG A 76 -1.33 4.26 2.70
N ALA A 77 -1.52 4.88 3.85
CA ALA A 77 -1.39 4.24 5.15
C ALA A 77 -2.75 4.29 5.84
N ARG A 78 -3.26 3.14 6.27
CA ARG A 78 -4.54 2.99 6.94
C ARG A 78 -4.34 2.48 8.36
N ASN A 79 -4.92 3.17 9.34
CA ASN A 79 -5.01 2.68 10.70
C ASN A 79 -6.12 1.62 10.77
N THR A 80 -5.76 0.37 11.04
CA THR A 80 -6.66 -0.77 11.21
C THR A 80 -7.09 -0.97 12.67
N ASP A 81 -6.54 -0.21 13.62
CA ASP A 81 -7.05 -0.20 15.00
C ASP A 81 -8.47 0.40 15.01
N PRO A 82 -9.47 -0.34 15.52
CA PRO A 82 -10.86 0.14 15.53
C PRO A 82 -11.15 1.14 16.66
N VAL A 83 -10.21 1.35 17.59
CA VAL A 83 -10.44 2.11 18.83
C VAL A 83 -9.49 3.29 18.97
N ASN A 84 -8.21 3.12 18.63
CA ASN A 84 -7.18 4.10 18.98
C ASN A 84 -6.59 4.81 17.77
N SER A 85 -6.32 6.11 17.93
CA SER A 85 -5.43 6.83 17.04
C SER A 85 -4.00 6.31 17.22
N ARG A 86 -3.28 6.15 16.10
CA ARG A 86 -1.92 5.59 16.09
C ARG A 86 -0.99 6.46 15.24
N ASN A 87 0.30 6.41 15.57
CA ASN A 87 1.34 7.08 14.81
C ASN A 87 1.96 6.12 13.82
N VAL A 88 2.14 6.58 12.59
CA VAL A 88 2.91 5.82 11.60
C VAL A 88 4.40 5.95 11.90
N THR A 89 5.10 4.81 11.94
CA THR A 89 6.56 4.79 11.95
C THR A 89 7.09 4.79 10.53
N THR A 90 8.13 5.59 10.26
CA THR A 90 8.77 5.63 8.93
C THR A 90 9.32 4.25 8.55
N GLN A 91 9.95 3.57 9.50
CA GLN A 91 10.57 2.27 9.29
C GLN A 91 9.56 1.18 8.89
N ASP A 92 8.41 1.10 9.56
CA ASP A 92 7.39 0.10 9.20
C ASP A 92 6.80 0.42 7.82
N CYS A 93 6.54 1.71 7.54
CA CYS A 93 6.05 2.15 6.24
C CYS A 93 6.99 1.79 5.10
N GLU A 94 8.28 2.13 5.22
CA GLU A 94 9.27 1.88 4.16
C GLU A 94 9.50 0.38 3.96
N THR A 95 9.57 -0.39 5.06
CA THR A 95 9.77 -1.84 4.98
C THR A 95 8.59 -2.51 4.28
N ALA A 96 7.35 -2.15 4.64
CA ALA A 96 6.15 -2.70 4.05
C ALA A 96 6.03 -2.35 2.56
N LEU A 97 6.25 -1.08 2.19
CA LEU A 97 6.15 -0.63 0.79
C LEU A 97 7.30 -1.15 -0.07
N ASN A 98 8.50 -1.35 0.50
CA ASN A 98 9.59 -2.01 -0.21
C ASN A 98 9.24 -3.46 -0.55
N VAL A 99 8.61 -4.21 0.38
CA VAL A 99 8.13 -5.56 0.08
C VAL A 99 7.08 -5.55 -1.03
N VAL A 100 6.09 -4.65 -0.95
CA VAL A 100 5.07 -4.53 -2.01
C VAL A 100 5.73 -4.23 -3.36
N ASN A 101 6.67 -3.28 -3.43
CA ASN A 101 7.34 -2.91 -4.68
C ASN A 101 8.22 -4.04 -5.25
N LEU A 102 8.83 -4.87 -4.41
CA LEU A 102 9.67 -5.98 -4.86
C LEU A 102 8.86 -7.21 -5.30
N VAL A 103 7.72 -7.46 -4.67
CA VAL A 103 6.97 -8.71 -4.87
C VAL A 103 5.74 -8.52 -5.76
N CYS A 104 5.11 -7.34 -5.73
CA CYS A 104 3.85 -7.08 -6.41
C CYS A 104 4.04 -6.13 -7.60
N ALA A 105 4.19 -6.70 -8.81
CA ALA A 105 4.41 -5.92 -10.04
C ALA A 105 3.30 -4.90 -10.39
N GLN A 106 2.09 -5.13 -9.89
CA GLN A 106 0.91 -4.26 -10.07
C GLN A 106 0.53 -3.55 -8.75
N GLY A 107 1.48 -3.50 -7.80
CA GLY A 107 1.23 -3.00 -6.46
C GLY A 107 0.40 -3.93 -5.59
N GLY A 108 0.11 -3.45 -4.40
CA GLY A 108 -0.53 -4.26 -3.37
C GLY A 108 -0.56 -3.57 -2.02
N SER A 109 -0.75 -4.38 -0.99
CA SER A 109 -0.72 -3.93 0.39
C SER A 109 0.14 -4.82 1.26
N ALA A 110 0.65 -4.28 2.36
CA ALA A 110 1.37 -5.03 3.36
C ALA A 110 1.08 -4.52 4.77
N GLN A 111 1.12 -5.43 5.74
CA GLN A 111 0.89 -5.16 7.15
C GLN A 111 1.77 -6.08 7.99
N PHE A 112 2.36 -5.54 9.04
CA PHE A 112 3.06 -6.36 10.03
C PHE A 112 2.06 -7.07 10.94
N ILE A 113 2.31 -8.33 11.23
CA ILE A 113 1.45 -9.10 12.14
C ILE A 113 1.54 -8.47 13.54
N GLY A 114 0.37 -8.19 14.11
CA GLY A 114 0.26 -7.54 15.42
C GLY A 114 0.50 -6.02 15.40
N LYS A 115 0.54 -5.39 14.22
CA LYS A 115 0.62 -3.93 14.05
C LYS A 115 -0.65 -3.37 13.43
N GLU A 116 -0.88 -2.10 13.66
CA GLU A 116 -2.13 -1.40 13.38
C GLU A 116 -2.15 -0.69 12.02
N PHE A 117 -1.06 -0.72 11.26
CA PHE A 117 -1.00 -0.06 9.95
C PHE A 117 -0.92 -1.05 8.80
N GLN A 118 -1.84 -0.87 7.85
CA GLN A 118 -1.77 -1.45 6.52
C GLN A 118 -1.31 -0.38 5.54
N PHE A 119 -0.26 -0.70 4.79
CA PHE A 119 0.34 0.18 3.79
C PHE A 119 0.01 -0.32 2.40
N PHE A 120 -0.28 0.61 1.49
CA PHE A 120 -0.63 0.33 0.09
C PHE A 120 0.29 1.09 -0.83
N GLY A 121 0.78 0.42 -1.87
CA GLY A 121 1.51 1.03 -2.97
C GLY A 121 0.90 0.56 -4.28
N LEU A 122 0.24 1.47 -5.00
CA LEU A 122 -0.54 1.15 -6.19
C LEU A 122 -0.04 1.97 -7.39
N PRO A 123 0.67 1.34 -8.35
CA PRO A 123 0.93 1.94 -9.65
C PRO A 123 -0.37 2.00 -10.45
N ASN A 124 -0.66 3.15 -11.04
CA ASN A 124 -1.85 3.40 -11.86
C ASN A 124 -1.48 4.21 -13.10
N GLU A 125 -2.26 4.09 -14.17
CA GLU A 125 -2.15 5.00 -15.31
C GLU A 125 -2.54 6.44 -14.93
N GLY A 126 -1.91 7.39 -15.62
CA GLY A 126 -2.17 8.82 -15.52
C GLY A 126 -1.11 9.61 -14.76
N VAL A 127 -1.51 10.79 -14.32
CA VAL A 127 -0.69 11.72 -13.54
C VAL A 127 -1.49 12.18 -12.34
N CYS A 128 -0.83 12.56 -11.26
CA CYS A 128 -1.48 13.17 -10.13
C CYS A 128 -2.04 14.54 -10.54
N ARG A 129 -3.36 14.63 -10.71
CA ARG A 129 -4.07 15.89 -10.94
C ARG A 129 -4.63 16.32 -9.59
N ASN A 130 -4.03 17.31 -8.93
CA ASN A 130 -4.50 18.08 -7.75
C ASN A 130 -5.62 17.49 -6.83
N GLU A 131 -5.69 16.18 -6.64
CA GLU A 131 -6.73 15.46 -5.88
C GLU A 131 -6.10 14.50 -4.86
N CYS A 132 -4.99 14.93 -4.27
CA CYS A 132 -4.70 14.60 -2.88
C CYS A 132 -4.86 15.92 -2.11
N GLY A 133 -6.09 16.16 -1.66
CA GLY A 133 -6.59 17.45 -1.20
C GLY A 133 -5.80 18.12 -0.07
N ASN A 134 -6.00 19.45 0.01
CA ASN A 134 -5.79 20.26 1.21
C ASN A 134 -6.46 19.62 2.43
#